data_AF-A0A529KGN2-F1
#
_entry.id   AF-A0A529KGN2-F1
#
_cell.length_a   1.000
_cell.length_b   1.000
_cell.length_c   1.000
_cell.angle_alpha   90.00
_cell.angle_beta   90.00
_cell.angle_gamma   90.00
#
_symmetry.space_group_name_H-M   'P 1'
#
loop_
_entity.id
_entity.type
_entity.pdbx_description
1 polymer ?
#
loop_
_entity_poly.entity_id
_entity_poly.type
_entity_poly.pdbx_seq_one_letter_code
_entity_poly.pdbx_strand_id
1 'polypeptide(L)'
;GKTWIDQIVRRVGAEKASEMRRHAPRRQLGLHTVFLMMREAQIIDGMIDLLVETIHKIGVRSKRKVVAGIARDIEKVYGKERLLVDIAGAAIEAPGGRVCDVIFPVAGKEKLAAIVKEHRAKGTLERRIYQVMRGSYAGHYRRILPKLLSVLEFRSNNAVPRPVLGALDWIRRAFESGCRVVPRNGVPIEGVIPPKWRGAIIGKHGRINRISYELCVLSQLRDRIRAKEIWVVGADRYRNPDDDLPKDFESRRAAYY
;
A
#
# COMPACT_ATOMS: atom_id res chain seq x y z
N GLY A 1 21.68 -12.60 21.43
CA GLY A 1 21.37 -13.45 22.59
C GLY A 1 19.88 -13.74 22.67
N LYS A 2 19.46 -14.97 22.38
CA LYS A 2 18.08 -15.49 22.62
C LYS A 2 18.04 -17.01 22.87
N THR A 3 19.17 -17.66 23.09
CA THR A 3 19.27 -19.14 23.13
C THR A 3 18.42 -19.81 24.19
N TRP A 4 18.33 -19.25 25.40
CA TRP A 4 17.53 -19.84 26.50
C TRP A 4 16.01 -19.60 26.34
N ILE A 5 15.61 -18.40 25.86
CA ILE A 5 14.19 -18.08 25.64
C ILE A 5 13.63 -18.95 24.52
N ASP A 6 14.39 -19.10 23.43
CA ASP A 6 14.00 -19.96 22.31
C ASP A 6 13.88 -21.42 22.73
N GLN A 7 14.74 -21.90 23.64
CA GLN A 7 14.62 -23.24 24.23
C GLN A 7 13.35 -23.41 25.05
N ILE A 8 12.98 -22.43 25.89
CA ILE A 8 11.72 -22.47 26.64
C ILE A 8 10.53 -22.48 25.69
N VAL A 9 10.51 -21.58 24.70
CA VAL A 9 9.38 -21.47 23.77
C VAL A 9 9.18 -22.77 23.01
N ARG A 10 10.28 -23.38 22.51
CA ARG A 10 10.23 -24.69 21.85
C ARG A 10 9.75 -25.80 22.78
N ARG A 11 10.22 -25.82 24.03
CA ARG A 11 9.78 -26.81 25.03
C ARG A 11 8.28 -26.69 25.30
N VAL A 12 7.81 -25.49 25.64
CA VAL A 12 6.40 -25.25 25.98
C VAL A 12 5.49 -25.56 24.77
N GLY A 13 5.93 -25.25 23.55
CA GLY A 13 5.18 -25.56 22.33
C GLY A 13 5.12 -27.06 21.98
N ALA A 14 6.09 -27.86 22.42
CA ALA A 14 6.14 -29.30 22.16
C ALA A 14 5.49 -30.14 23.29
N GLU A 15 5.43 -29.59 24.50
CA GLU A 15 4.94 -30.28 25.70
C GLU A 15 3.41 -30.41 25.70
N LYS A 16 2.89 -31.59 26.03
CA LYS A 16 1.44 -31.82 26.12
C LYS A 16 0.86 -31.11 27.33
N ALA A 17 -0.42 -30.73 27.25
CA ALA A 17 -1.13 -30.12 28.37
C ALA A 17 -1.09 -30.98 29.65
N SER A 18 -1.10 -32.31 29.53
CA SER A 18 -0.96 -33.24 30.67
C SER A 18 0.42 -33.20 31.32
N GLU A 19 1.48 -32.99 30.55
CA GLU A 19 2.86 -32.91 31.04
C GLU A 19 3.09 -31.54 31.69
N MET A 20 2.60 -30.47 31.05
CA MET A 20 2.66 -29.11 31.59
C MET A 20 2.01 -29.00 32.98
N ARG A 21 0.87 -29.70 33.18
CA ARG A 21 0.15 -29.75 34.47
C ARG A 21 0.90 -30.49 35.59
N ARG A 22 1.95 -31.27 35.27
CA ARG A 22 2.76 -31.98 36.28
C ARG A 22 3.84 -31.09 36.90
N HIS A 23 4.15 -29.95 36.30
CA HIS A 23 5.12 -29.01 36.88
C HIS A 23 4.57 -28.37 38.16
N ALA A 24 5.47 -27.99 39.06
CA ALA A 24 5.11 -27.15 40.19
C ALA A 24 4.47 -25.84 39.72
N PRO A 25 3.47 -25.28 40.43
CA PRO A 25 2.71 -24.11 39.98
C PRO A 25 3.58 -22.91 39.56
N ARG A 26 4.65 -22.62 40.32
CA ARG A 26 5.59 -21.53 39.99
C ARG A 26 6.30 -21.74 38.66
N ARG A 27 6.74 -22.98 38.38
CA ARG A 27 7.41 -23.33 37.12
C ARG A 27 6.44 -23.25 35.96
N GLN A 28 5.22 -23.75 36.13
CA GLN A 28 4.16 -23.68 35.12
C GLN A 28 3.88 -22.22 34.74
N LEU A 29 3.68 -21.35 35.73
CA LEU A 29 3.46 -19.92 35.51
C LEU A 29 4.64 -19.28 34.77
N GLY A 30 5.88 -19.54 35.21
CA GLY A 30 7.08 -19.01 34.54
C GLY A 30 7.20 -19.44 33.08
N LEU A 31 6.94 -20.73 32.78
CA LEU A 31 6.94 -21.26 31.42
C LEU A 31 5.85 -20.62 30.56
N HIS A 32 4.63 -20.49 31.09
CA HIS A 32 3.52 -19.85 30.37
C HIS A 32 3.79 -18.37 30.10
N THR A 33 4.30 -17.61 31.07
CA THR A 33 4.61 -16.20 30.90
C THR A 33 5.61 -15.98 29.78
N VAL A 34 6.76 -16.67 29.82
CA VAL A 34 7.80 -16.55 28.78
C VAL A 34 7.25 -16.95 27.41
N PHE A 35 6.50 -18.05 27.34
CA PHE A 35 5.89 -18.50 26.09
C PHE A 35 4.88 -17.50 25.54
N LEU A 36 3.96 -16.99 26.36
CA LEU A 36 2.92 -16.06 25.95
C LEU A 36 3.50 -14.73 25.47
N MET A 37 4.49 -14.17 26.18
CA MET A 37 5.18 -12.95 25.75
C MET A 37 5.81 -13.10 24.37
N MET A 38 6.53 -14.21 24.14
CA MET A 38 7.12 -14.48 22.83
C MET A 38 6.08 -14.77 21.76
N ARG A 39 4.99 -15.45 22.14
CA ARG A 39 3.93 -15.81 21.21
C ARG A 39 3.12 -14.60 20.77
N GLU A 40 2.85 -13.67 21.67
CA GLU A 40 2.21 -12.40 21.38
C GLU A 40 3.01 -11.62 20.34
N ALA A 41 4.31 -11.44 20.55
CA ALA A 41 5.18 -10.74 19.60
C ALA A 41 5.22 -11.43 18.22
N GLN A 42 5.28 -12.77 18.18
CA GLN A 42 5.20 -13.52 16.92
C GLN A 42 3.88 -13.33 16.18
N ILE A 43 2.76 -13.27 16.91
CA ILE A 43 1.43 -13.04 16.32
C ILE A 43 1.37 -11.62 15.75
N ILE A 44 1.81 -10.62 16.51
CA ILE A 44 1.86 -9.22 16.07
C ILE A 44 2.73 -9.09 14.82
N ASP A 45 3.95 -9.63 14.84
CA ASP A 45 4.86 -9.62 13.68
C ASP A 45 4.20 -10.27 12.46
N GLY A 46 3.54 -11.42 12.64
CA GLY A 46 2.82 -12.10 11.57
C GLY A 46 1.66 -11.28 11.00
N MET A 47 0.93 -10.54 11.85
CA MET A 47 -0.13 -9.62 11.40
C MET A 47 0.43 -8.45 10.59
N ILE A 48 1.58 -7.90 11.01
CA ILE A 48 2.27 -6.83 10.29
C ILE A 48 2.79 -7.33 8.94
N ASP A 49 3.39 -8.52 8.89
CA ASP A 49 3.84 -9.16 7.65
C ASP A 49 2.68 -9.32 6.67
N LEU A 50 1.55 -9.87 7.13
CA LEU A 50 0.35 -10.02 6.31
C LEU A 50 -0.16 -8.68 5.78
N LEU A 51 -0.14 -7.62 6.60
CA LEU A 51 -0.53 -6.27 6.18
C LEU A 51 0.40 -5.74 5.09
N VAL A 52 1.72 -5.75 5.34
CA VAL A 52 2.77 -5.27 4.43
C VAL A 52 2.73 -6.03 3.10
N GLU A 53 2.61 -7.36 3.16
CA GLU A 53 2.55 -8.23 2.00
C GLU A 53 1.26 -8.03 1.21
N THR A 54 0.12 -7.86 1.89
CA THR A 54 -1.17 -7.58 1.23
C THR A 54 -1.12 -6.28 0.44
N ILE A 55 -0.64 -5.20 1.05
CA ILE A 55 -0.52 -3.88 0.39
C ILE A 55 0.40 -4.00 -0.84
N HIS A 56 1.52 -4.73 -0.71
CA HIS A 56 2.42 -5.01 -1.82
C HIS A 56 1.73 -5.79 -2.95
N LYS A 57 1.05 -6.89 -2.62
CA LYS A 57 0.34 -7.74 -3.58
C LYS A 57 -0.75 -6.98 -4.33
N ILE A 58 -1.49 -6.08 -3.68
CA ILE A 58 -2.48 -5.20 -4.35
C ILE A 58 -1.79 -4.38 -5.44
N GLY A 59 -0.66 -3.75 -5.14
CA GLY A 59 0.11 -2.96 -6.11
C GLY A 59 0.61 -3.81 -7.29
N VAL A 60 1.31 -4.91 -6.99
CA VAL A 60 1.91 -5.78 -8.02
C VAL A 60 0.83 -6.39 -8.93
N ARG A 61 -0.24 -6.94 -8.36
CA ARG A 61 -1.33 -7.56 -9.14
C ARG A 61 -2.05 -6.51 -10.00
N SER A 62 -2.27 -5.31 -9.47
CA SER A 62 -2.89 -4.22 -10.23
C SER A 62 -2.02 -3.77 -11.40
N LYS A 63 -0.70 -3.65 -11.19
CA LYS A 63 0.25 -3.36 -12.27
C LYS A 63 0.20 -4.43 -13.36
N ARG A 64 0.29 -5.71 -12.98
CA ARG A 64 0.20 -6.84 -13.93
C ARG A 64 -1.11 -6.82 -14.70
N LYS A 65 -2.24 -6.60 -14.02
CA LYS A 65 -3.58 -6.54 -14.66
C LYS A 65 -3.69 -5.40 -15.67
N VAL A 66 -3.14 -4.23 -15.36
CA VAL A 66 -3.15 -3.10 -16.30
C VAL A 66 -2.23 -3.36 -17.50
N VAL A 67 -1.02 -3.86 -17.28
CA VAL A 67 -0.07 -4.19 -18.36
C VAL A 67 -0.66 -5.26 -19.28
N ALA A 68 -1.23 -6.34 -18.74
CA ALA A 68 -1.91 -7.37 -19.53
C ALA A 68 -3.17 -6.85 -20.23
N GLY A 69 -3.84 -5.84 -19.66
CA GLY A 69 -4.93 -5.14 -20.34
C GLY A 69 -4.43 -4.32 -21.53
N ILE A 70 -3.30 -3.64 -21.40
CA ILE A 70 -2.68 -2.88 -22.49
C ILE A 70 -2.24 -3.82 -23.63
N ALA A 71 -1.58 -4.93 -23.31
CA ALA A 71 -1.19 -5.93 -24.31
C ALA A 71 -2.40 -6.45 -25.10
N ARG A 72 -3.48 -6.83 -24.40
CA ARG A 72 -4.73 -7.27 -25.05
C ARG A 72 -5.41 -6.17 -25.87
N ASP A 73 -5.37 -4.93 -25.40
CA ASP A 73 -5.88 -3.79 -26.17
C ASP A 73 -5.08 -3.61 -27.46
N ILE A 74 -3.77 -3.88 -27.46
CA ILE A 74 -2.91 -3.85 -28.66
C ILE A 74 -3.26 -5.00 -29.60
N GLU A 75 -3.37 -6.23 -29.09
CA GLU A 75 -3.75 -7.41 -29.88
C GLU A 75 -5.13 -7.28 -30.53
N LYS A 76 -6.10 -6.65 -29.85
CA LYS A 76 -7.47 -6.43 -30.39
C LYS A 76 -7.55 -5.35 -31.46
N VAL A 77 -6.46 -4.63 -31.69
CA VAL A 77 -6.41 -3.45 -32.54
C VAL A 77 -5.90 -3.81 -33.96
N TYR A 78 -6.36 -4.93 -34.50
CA TYR A 78 -6.13 -5.37 -35.90
C TYR A 78 -6.68 -4.41 -37.00
N GLY A 79 -7.09 -3.18 -36.65
CA GLY A 79 -7.52 -2.14 -37.59
C GLY A 79 -6.91 -0.75 -37.37
N LYS A 80 -6.19 -0.48 -36.26
CA LYS A 80 -5.48 0.81 -36.11
C LYS A 80 -4.10 0.78 -36.76
N GLU A 81 -3.46 -0.39 -36.89
CA GLU A 81 -2.25 -0.53 -37.71
C GLU A 81 -2.53 -0.19 -39.17
N ARG A 82 -3.59 -0.74 -39.76
CA ARG A 82 -4.02 -0.38 -41.12
C ARG A 82 -4.32 1.10 -41.25
N LEU A 83 -5.05 1.68 -40.28
CA LEU A 83 -5.30 3.12 -40.23
C LEU A 83 -4.00 3.96 -40.15
N LEU A 84 -2.98 3.51 -39.40
CA LEU A 84 -1.68 4.18 -39.33
C LEU A 84 -0.93 4.11 -40.66
N VAL A 85 -0.99 2.96 -41.34
CA VAL A 85 -0.42 2.77 -42.69
C VAL A 85 -1.13 3.68 -43.70
N ASP A 86 -2.45 3.72 -43.68
CA ASP A 86 -3.25 4.54 -44.60
C ASP A 86 -2.96 6.05 -44.39
N ILE A 87 -2.81 6.50 -43.14
CA ILE A 87 -2.42 7.88 -42.81
C ILE A 87 -0.99 8.19 -43.27
N ALA A 88 -0.05 7.28 -43.02
CA ALA A 88 1.35 7.45 -43.41
C ALA A 88 1.50 7.47 -44.93
N GLY A 89 0.80 6.60 -45.65
CA GLY A 89 0.76 6.57 -47.12
C GLY A 89 0.24 7.88 -47.69
N ALA A 90 -0.91 8.36 -47.21
CA ALA A 90 -1.46 9.63 -47.66
C ALA A 90 -0.53 10.84 -47.39
N ALA A 91 0.17 10.83 -46.25
CA ALA A 91 1.14 11.88 -45.91
C ALA A 91 2.40 11.83 -46.80
N ILE A 92 2.83 10.64 -47.24
CA ILE A 92 3.98 10.47 -48.14
C ILE A 92 3.61 10.88 -49.57
N GLU A 93 2.41 10.55 -50.04
CA GLU A 93 1.93 10.91 -51.38
C GLU A 93 1.71 12.42 -51.56
N ALA A 94 1.28 13.12 -50.50
CA ALA A 94 1.01 14.57 -50.54
C ALA A 94 1.58 15.32 -49.32
N PRO A 95 2.92 15.46 -49.22
CA PRO A 95 3.59 15.97 -48.02
C PRO A 95 3.31 17.44 -47.69
N GLY A 96 2.99 18.26 -48.70
CA GLY A 96 2.60 19.67 -48.52
C GLY A 96 1.09 19.90 -48.43
N GLY A 97 0.27 18.85 -48.52
CA GLY A 97 -1.18 18.97 -48.54
C GLY A 97 -1.78 19.29 -47.17
N ARG A 98 -2.91 19.99 -47.15
CA ARG A 98 -3.62 20.29 -45.90
C ARG A 98 -4.20 19.00 -45.32
N VAL A 99 -4.14 18.86 -43.99
CA VAL A 99 -4.65 17.69 -43.24
C VAL A 99 -6.11 17.37 -43.58
N CYS A 100 -6.94 18.40 -43.82
CA CYS A 100 -8.34 18.23 -44.18
C CYS A 100 -8.57 17.60 -45.55
N ASP A 101 -7.63 17.79 -46.47
CA ASP A 101 -7.75 17.35 -47.86
C ASP A 101 -7.05 16.00 -48.08
N VAL A 102 -6.03 15.69 -47.28
CA VAL A 102 -5.19 14.48 -47.43
C VAL A 102 -5.50 13.41 -46.40
N ILE A 103 -5.59 13.78 -45.11
CA ILE A 103 -5.65 12.80 -44.01
C ILE A 103 -7.09 12.49 -43.60
N PHE A 104 -7.98 13.49 -43.55
CA PHE A 104 -9.37 13.27 -43.14
C PHE A 104 -10.21 12.38 -44.09
N PRO A 105 -10.03 12.40 -45.42
CA PRO A 105 -10.76 11.50 -46.31
C PRO A 105 -10.40 10.03 -46.08
N VAL A 106 -9.14 9.76 -45.74
CA VAL A 106 -8.61 8.39 -45.57
C VAL A 106 -8.89 7.85 -44.16
N ALA A 107 -8.72 8.69 -43.13
CA ALA A 107 -8.82 8.26 -41.74
C ALA A 107 -10.14 8.63 -41.04
N GLY A 108 -10.87 9.62 -41.56
CA GLY A 108 -12.07 10.21 -40.94
C GLY A 108 -11.75 11.10 -39.74
N LYS A 109 -12.11 12.40 -39.81
CA LYS A 109 -11.89 13.37 -38.71
C LYS A 109 -12.50 12.89 -37.38
N GLU A 110 -13.71 12.36 -37.42
CA GLU A 110 -14.43 11.90 -36.22
C GLU A 110 -13.77 10.67 -35.60
N LYS A 111 -13.27 9.75 -36.43
CA LYS A 111 -12.54 8.55 -36.00
C LYS A 111 -11.21 8.92 -35.34
N LEU A 112 -10.46 9.85 -35.93
CA LEU A 112 -9.25 10.41 -35.33
C LEU A 112 -9.54 11.11 -34.00
N ALA A 113 -10.60 11.94 -33.94
CA ALA A 113 -11.03 12.60 -32.71
C ALA A 113 -11.43 11.58 -31.63
N ALA A 114 -12.12 10.49 -31.99
CA ALA A 114 -12.47 9.40 -31.09
C ALA A 114 -11.22 8.69 -30.54
N ILE A 115 -10.21 8.41 -31.37
CA ILE A 115 -8.93 7.81 -30.95
C ILE A 115 -8.19 8.72 -29.97
N VAL A 116 -8.11 10.02 -30.27
CA VAL A 116 -7.49 11.01 -29.38
C VAL A 116 -8.25 11.09 -28.06
N LYS A 117 -9.59 11.13 -28.10
CA LYS A 117 -10.45 11.16 -26.91
C LYS A 117 -10.30 9.88 -26.08
N GLU A 118 -10.28 8.71 -26.71
CA GLU A 118 -10.05 7.42 -26.05
C GLU A 118 -8.68 7.41 -25.35
N HIS A 119 -7.61 7.82 -26.04
CA HIS A 119 -6.26 7.84 -25.48
C HIS A 119 -6.13 8.82 -24.32
N ARG A 120 -6.65 10.06 -24.49
CA ARG A 120 -6.68 11.07 -23.42
C ARG A 120 -7.53 10.60 -22.22
N ALA A 121 -8.64 9.90 -22.46
CA ALA A 121 -9.50 9.36 -21.41
C ALA A 121 -8.85 8.20 -20.63
N LYS A 122 -8.03 7.36 -21.28
CA LYS A 122 -7.30 6.26 -20.62
C LYS A 122 -6.30 6.77 -19.56
N GLY A 123 -5.76 7.97 -19.74
CA GLY A 123 -4.84 8.60 -18.78
C GLY A 123 -3.50 7.87 -18.62
N THR A 124 -2.69 8.32 -17.66
CA THR A 124 -1.35 7.75 -17.42
C THR A 124 -1.42 6.30 -16.93
N LEU A 125 -0.35 5.51 -17.19
CA LEU A 125 -0.22 4.14 -16.70
C LEU A 125 -0.42 4.07 -15.18
N GLU A 126 0.22 4.98 -14.43
CA GLU A 126 0.10 5.05 -12.97
C GLU A 126 -1.35 5.27 -12.52
N ARG A 127 -2.09 6.17 -13.18
CA ARG A 127 -3.50 6.43 -12.86
C ARG A 127 -4.35 5.18 -13.08
N ARG A 128 -4.10 4.43 -14.17
CA ARG A 128 -4.80 3.17 -14.45
C ARG A 128 -4.49 2.10 -13.40
N ILE A 129 -3.22 1.95 -13.02
CA ILE A 129 -2.80 1.02 -11.95
C ILE A 129 -3.51 1.38 -10.65
N TYR A 130 -3.51 2.65 -10.30
CA TYR A 130 -4.15 3.12 -9.07
C TYR A 130 -5.66 2.86 -9.04
N GLN A 131 -6.38 3.03 -10.16
CA GLN A 131 -7.80 2.69 -10.22
C GLN A 131 -8.07 1.21 -9.98
N VAL A 132 -7.23 0.33 -10.52
CA VAL A 132 -7.33 -1.12 -10.27
C VAL A 132 -6.97 -1.46 -8.82
N MET A 133 -5.95 -0.82 -8.25
CA MET A 133 -5.60 -0.99 -6.82
C MET A 133 -6.77 -0.57 -5.92
N ARG A 134 -7.38 0.60 -6.20
CA ARG A 134 -8.52 1.13 -5.48
C ARG A 134 -9.69 0.14 -5.47
N GLY A 135 -10.04 -0.42 -6.63
CA GLY A 135 -11.11 -1.42 -6.75
C GLY A 135 -10.79 -2.69 -5.95
N SER A 136 -9.56 -3.18 -6.04
CA SER A 136 -9.12 -4.39 -5.33
C SER A 136 -9.14 -4.20 -3.80
N TYR A 137 -8.66 -3.05 -3.33
CA TYR A 137 -8.69 -2.69 -1.92
C TYR A 137 -10.13 -2.56 -1.40
N ALA A 138 -10.98 -1.81 -2.11
CA ALA A 138 -12.37 -1.60 -1.72
C ALA A 138 -13.16 -2.90 -1.62
N GLY A 139 -13.00 -3.81 -2.58
CA GLY A 139 -13.80 -5.02 -2.69
C GLY A 139 -13.40 -6.13 -1.72
N HIS A 140 -12.11 -6.26 -1.37
CA HIS A 140 -11.63 -7.45 -0.67
C HIS A 140 -10.92 -7.16 0.66
N TYR A 141 -10.09 -6.11 0.69
CA TYR A 141 -9.14 -5.89 1.78
C TYR A 141 -9.60 -4.82 2.78
N ARG A 142 -10.50 -3.92 2.39
CA ARG A 142 -10.99 -2.85 3.26
C ARG A 142 -11.65 -3.36 4.54
N ARG A 143 -12.35 -4.51 4.47
CA ARG A 143 -13.09 -5.10 5.61
C ARG A 143 -12.21 -5.53 6.79
N ILE A 144 -10.94 -5.88 6.55
CA ILE A 144 -10.04 -6.33 7.62
C ILE A 144 -9.30 -5.17 8.28
N LEU A 145 -9.19 -4.03 7.59
CA LEU A 145 -8.42 -2.88 8.06
C LEU A 145 -8.86 -2.37 9.45
N PRO A 146 -10.16 -2.18 9.76
CA PRO A 146 -10.58 -1.70 11.08
C PRO A 146 -10.10 -2.62 12.21
N LYS A 147 -10.20 -3.94 12.00
CA LYS A 147 -9.78 -4.93 12.99
C LYS A 147 -8.27 -4.85 13.24
N LEU A 148 -7.48 -4.76 12.18
CA LEU A 148 -6.03 -4.60 12.29
C LEU A 148 -5.65 -3.30 13.03
N LEU A 149 -6.24 -2.17 12.65
CA LEU A 149 -5.95 -0.88 13.29
C LEU A 149 -6.50 -0.76 14.72
N SER A 150 -7.40 -1.66 15.14
CA SER A 150 -7.91 -1.70 16.51
C SER A 150 -6.94 -2.38 17.49
N VAL A 151 -6.12 -3.31 17.01
CA VAL A 151 -5.21 -4.13 17.84
C VAL A 151 -3.74 -3.80 17.65
N LEU A 152 -3.35 -3.17 16.54
CA LEU A 152 -1.99 -2.74 16.29
C LEU A 152 -1.81 -1.28 16.70
N GLU A 153 -0.84 -1.04 17.56
CA GLU A 153 -0.46 0.30 18.01
C GLU A 153 0.82 0.74 17.31
N PHE A 154 0.69 1.66 16.35
CA PHE A 154 1.81 2.19 15.57
C PHE A 154 2.45 3.39 16.28
N ARG A 155 3.78 3.40 16.36
CA ARG A 155 4.57 4.45 17.00
C ARG A 155 5.75 4.86 16.10
N SER A 156 6.34 6.02 16.39
CA SER A 156 7.51 6.55 15.69
C SER A 156 8.29 7.44 16.67
N ASN A 157 9.62 7.36 16.62
CA ASN A 157 10.50 8.23 17.42
C ASN A 157 10.74 9.57 16.73
N ASN A 158 10.51 9.63 15.41
CA ASN A 158 10.75 10.81 14.58
C ASN A 158 9.46 11.58 14.30
N ALA A 159 9.61 12.88 13.99
CA ALA A 159 8.49 13.73 13.59
C ALA A 159 8.01 13.43 12.15
N VAL A 160 8.89 12.95 11.28
CA VAL A 160 8.62 12.72 9.85
C VAL A 160 7.42 11.79 9.60
N PRO A 161 7.23 10.67 10.32
CA PRO A 161 6.08 9.78 10.10
C PRO A 161 4.80 10.21 10.84
N ARG A 162 4.84 11.25 11.68
CA ARG A 162 3.66 11.71 12.46
C ARG A 162 2.43 11.99 11.61
N PRO A 163 2.52 12.60 10.40
CA PRO A 163 1.35 12.79 9.56
C PRO A 163 0.68 11.48 9.16
N VAL A 164 1.45 10.42 8.91
CA VAL A 164 0.92 9.09 8.57
C VAL A 164 0.23 8.46 9.78
N LEU A 165 0.79 8.60 10.99
CA LEU A 165 0.14 8.14 12.22
C LEU A 165 -1.19 8.88 12.46
N GLY A 166 -1.20 10.21 12.32
CA GLY A 166 -2.43 11.00 12.42
C GLY A 166 -3.48 10.61 11.36
N ALA A 167 -3.04 10.23 10.16
CA ALA A 167 -3.93 9.71 9.12
C ALA A 167 -4.54 8.35 9.50
N LEU A 168 -3.79 7.46 10.15
CA LEU A 168 -4.31 6.19 10.66
C LEU A 168 -5.34 6.40 11.77
N ASP A 169 -5.09 7.32 12.69
CA ASP A 169 -6.04 7.68 13.75
C ASP A 169 -7.32 8.28 13.18
N TRP A 170 -7.19 9.11 12.13
CA TRP A 170 -8.33 9.63 11.40
C TRP A 170 -9.13 8.49 10.74
N ILE A 171 -8.45 7.56 10.05
CA ILE A 171 -9.09 6.39 9.41
C ILE A 171 -9.84 5.54 10.45
N ARG A 172 -9.21 5.29 11.62
CA ARG A 172 -9.78 4.52 12.73
C ARG A 172 -11.11 5.12 13.19
N ARG A 173 -11.14 6.43 13.46
CA ARG A 173 -12.35 7.16 13.87
C ARG A 173 -13.39 7.23 12.74
N ALA A 174 -12.94 7.35 11.50
CA ALA A 174 -13.84 7.48 10.36
C ALA A 174 -14.59 6.18 10.02
N PHE A 175 -14.18 4.99 10.49
CA PHE A 175 -14.84 3.72 10.15
C PHE A 175 -16.32 3.67 10.47
N GLU A 176 -16.75 4.31 11.56
CA GLU A 176 -18.14 4.31 12.00
C GLU A 176 -19.07 5.12 11.07
N SER A 177 -18.52 6.12 10.37
CA SER A 177 -19.33 7.05 9.55
C SER A 177 -19.87 6.47 8.23
N GLY A 178 -19.33 5.36 7.71
CA GLY A 178 -19.75 4.76 6.43
C GLY A 178 -19.53 5.60 5.16
N CYS A 179 -19.22 6.89 5.28
CA CYS A 179 -19.13 7.85 4.17
C CYS A 179 -18.00 7.50 3.18
N ARG A 180 -18.32 7.41 1.88
CA ARG A 180 -17.33 7.17 0.80
C ARG A 180 -16.57 8.43 0.38
N VAL A 181 -17.17 9.59 0.59
CA VAL A 181 -16.59 10.90 0.27
C VAL A 181 -16.68 11.76 1.51
N VAL A 182 -15.56 12.34 1.92
CA VAL A 182 -15.47 13.18 3.11
C VAL A 182 -15.05 14.60 2.73
N PRO A 183 -15.49 15.63 3.49
CA PRO A 183 -14.97 16.98 3.30
C PRO A 183 -13.47 17.01 3.60
N ARG A 184 -12.76 18.01 3.06
CA ARG A 184 -11.33 18.21 3.31
C ARG A 184 -11.02 18.44 4.79
N ASN A 185 -11.92 19.13 5.48
CA ASN A 185 -11.71 19.61 6.84
C ASN A 185 -11.49 18.43 7.79
N GLY A 186 -10.38 18.47 8.52
CA GLY A 186 -10.02 17.45 9.50
C GLY A 186 -9.33 16.21 8.94
N VAL A 187 -9.08 16.12 7.63
CA VAL A 187 -8.33 15.00 7.02
C VAL A 187 -6.84 15.35 6.90
N PRO A 188 -5.91 14.56 7.47
CA PRO A 188 -4.47 14.79 7.30
C PRO A 188 -4.01 14.64 5.84
N ILE A 189 -3.50 15.69 5.23
CA ILE A 189 -3.11 15.70 3.80
C ILE A 189 -1.61 15.90 3.63
N GLU A 190 -1.07 16.93 4.29
CA GLU A 190 0.34 17.28 4.19
C GLU A 190 1.20 16.22 4.86
N GLY A 191 2.28 15.81 4.19
CA GLY A 191 3.12 14.69 4.62
C GLY A 191 2.48 13.29 4.46
N VAL A 192 1.23 13.20 3.99
CA VAL A 192 0.51 11.93 3.82
C VAL A 192 0.29 11.60 2.34
N ILE A 193 -0.16 12.58 1.55
CA ILE A 193 -0.49 12.39 0.14
C ILE A 193 0.66 12.90 -0.73
N PRO A 194 1.40 12.03 -1.45
CA PRO A 194 2.43 12.47 -2.37
C PRO A 194 1.83 13.35 -3.49
N PRO A 195 2.56 14.36 -4.01
CA PRO A 195 2.04 15.29 -5.03
C PRO A 195 1.39 14.59 -6.23
N LYS A 196 2.03 13.53 -6.74
CA LYS A 196 1.53 12.76 -7.89
C LYS A 196 0.18 12.05 -7.65
N TRP A 197 -0.25 11.87 -6.39
CA TRP A 197 -1.52 11.22 -6.02
C TRP A 197 -2.62 12.23 -5.68
N ARG A 198 -2.27 13.50 -5.45
CA ARG A 198 -3.23 14.53 -5.00
C ARG A 198 -4.44 14.65 -5.93
N GLY A 199 -4.23 14.71 -7.24
CA GLY A 199 -5.32 14.84 -8.22
C GLY A 199 -6.22 13.60 -8.35
N ALA A 200 -5.80 12.44 -7.83
CA ALA A 200 -6.60 11.22 -7.82
C ALA A 200 -7.40 11.05 -6.52
N ILE A 201 -6.93 11.65 -5.41
CA ILE A 201 -7.53 11.53 -4.09
C ILE A 201 -8.45 12.72 -3.78
N ILE A 202 -8.01 13.92 -4.15
CA ILE A 202 -8.72 15.18 -3.91
C ILE A 202 -9.48 15.54 -5.19
N GLY A 203 -10.80 15.43 -5.12
CA GLY A 203 -11.72 15.83 -6.19
C GLY A 203 -11.97 17.34 -6.23
N LYS A 204 -12.87 17.74 -7.13
CA LYS A 204 -13.35 19.13 -7.23
C LYS A 204 -13.92 19.61 -5.89
N HIS A 205 -13.71 20.88 -5.56
CA HIS A 205 -14.12 21.50 -4.29
C HIS A 205 -13.49 20.87 -3.03
N GLY A 206 -12.34 20.20 -3.17
CA GLY A 206 -11.59 19.65 -2.04
C GLY A 206 -12.16 18.35 -1.46
N ARG A 207 -13.19 17.75 -2.06
CA ARG A 207 -13.77 16.50 -1.56
C ARG A 207 -12.77 15.35 -1.67
N ILE A 208 -12.62 14.57 -0.60
CA ILE A 208 -11.64 13.49 -0.55
C ILE A 208 -12.34 12.16 -0.81
N ASN A 209 -11.81 11.39 -1.75
CA ASN A 209 -12.21 10.02 -1.97
C ASN A 209 -11.59 9.14 -0.88
N ARG A 210 -12.43 8.63 0.03
CA ARG A 210 -11.95 7.94 1.23
C ARG A 210 -11.17 6.67 0.92
N ILE A 211 -11.66 5.84 0.00
CA ILE A 211 -10.99 4.59 -0.39
C ILE A 211 -9.60 4.87 -0.96
N SER A 212 -9.52 5.91 -1.80
CA SER A 212 -8.27 6.38 -2.39
C SER A 212 -7.29 6.90 -1.33
N TYR A 213 -7.80 7.65 -0.34
CA TYR A 213 -7.03 8.13 0.79
C TYR A 213 -6.52 6.99 1.68
N GLU A 214 -7.39 6.07 2.10
CA GLU A 214 -7.04 4.89 2.90
C GLU A 214 -5.93 4.07 2.22
N LEU A 215 -6.05 3.82 0.91
CA LEU A 215 -5.04 3.11 0.13
C LEU A 215 -3.69 3.87 0.10
N CYS A 216 -3.73 5.21 -0.01
CA CYS A 216 -2.53 6.04 0.04
C CYS A 216 -1.83 5.94 1.40
N VAL A 217 -2.59 6.07 2.49
CA VAL A 217 -2.07 5.95 3.86
C VAL A 217 -1.46 4.57 4.09
N LEU A 218 -2.11 3.50 3.64
CA LEU A 218 -1.57 2.15 3.74
C LEU A 218 -0.27 1.98 2.95
N SER A 219 -0.19 2.53 1.74
CA SER A 219 1.07 2.51 0.96
C SER A 219 2.19 3.24 1.70
N GLN A 220 1.93 4.41 2.28
CA GLN A 220 2.92 5.13 3.09
C GLN A 220 3.30 4.33 4.34
N LEU A 221 2.33 3.80 5.09
CA LEU A 221 2.56 3.00 6.29
C LEU A 221 3.48 1.82 5.99
N ARG A 222 3.21 1.07 4.93
CA ARG A 222 4.05 -0.05 4.51
C ARG A 222 5.51 0.37 4.33
N ASP A 223 5.73 1.47 3.60
CA ASP A 223 7.09 1.92 3.28
C ASP A 223 7.83 2.39 4.54
N ARG A 224 7.13 3.09 5.45
CA ARG A 224 7.68 3.54 6.75
C ARG A 224 7.97 2.40 7.73
N ILE A 225 7.13 1.35 7.77
CA ILE A 225 7.40 0.13 8.56
C ILE A 225 8.67 -0.56 8.06
N ARG A 226 8.81 -0.71 6.73
CA ARG A 226 10.00 -1.35 6.13
C ARG A 226 11.27 -0.54 6.36
N ALA A 227 11.16 0.77 6.49
CA ALA A 227 12.27 1.65 6.82
C ALA A 227 12.57 1.74 8.34
N LYS A 228 11.83 1.00 9.19
CA LYS A 228 11.85 1.13 10.66
C LYS A 228 11.58 2.54 11.18
N GLU A 229 10.95 3.40 10.38
CA GLU A 229 10.52 4.73 10.81
C GLU A 229 9.21 4.68 11.61
N ILE A 230 8.38 3.65 11.34
CA ILE A 230 7.22 3.30 12.16
C ILE A 230 7.45 1.90 12.72
N TRP A 231 7.26 1.76 14.02
CA TRP A 231 7.34 0.50 14.76
C TRP A 231 5.99 0.19 15.44
N VAL A 232 5.83 -1.02 15.94
CA VAL A 232 4.57 -1.47 16.54
C VAL A 232 4.82 -1.98 17.96
N VAL A 233 4.01 -1.54 18.91
CA VAL A 233 4.09 -1.97 20.31
C VAL A 233 3.86 -3.48 20.41
N GLY A 234 4.69 -4.16 21.19
CA GLY A 234 4.61 -5.61 21.40
C GLY A 234 5.20 -6.47 20.27
N ALA A 235 5.62 -5.87 19.15
CA ALA A 235 6.33 -6.58 18.09
C ALA A 235 7.76 -6.94 18.51
N ASP A 236 8.36 -7.95 17.88
CA ASP A 236 9.79 -8.28 18.06
C ASP A 236 10.62 -7.86 16.85
N ARG A 237 10.23 -8.26 15.63
CA ARG A 237 10.92 -7.81 14.40
C ARG A 237 10.64 -6.36 14.06
N TYR A 238 9.43 -5.89 14.36
CA TYR A 238 8.97 -4.52 14.10
C TYR A 238 8.95 -3.66 15.38
N ARG A 239 9.81 -3.99 16.35
CA ARG A 239 9.97 -3.27 17.61
C ARG A 239 10.59 -1.89 17.41
N ASN A 240 10.63 -1.11 18.50
CA ASN A 240 11.28 0.19 18.53
C ASN A 240 12.75 0.07 18.07
N PRO A 241 13.19 0.79 17.02
CA PRO A 241 14.56 0.73 16.53
C PRO A 241 15.59 1.19 17.58
N ASP A 242 15.22 2.04 18.53
CA ASP A 242 16.13 2.49 19.59
C ASP A 242 16.51 1.33 20.53
N ASP A 243 15.65 0.31 20.65
CA ASP A 243 15.93 -0.89 21.44
C ASP A 243 16.95 -1.84 20.76
N ASP A 244 17.26 -1.59 19.48
CA ASP A 244 18.31 -2.31 18.76
C ASP A 244 19.71 -1.71 18.99
N LEU A 245 19.78 -0.54 19.64
CA LEU A 245 21.03 0.17 19.91
C LEU A 245 21.50 -0.02 21.36
N PRO A 246 22.81 0.00 21.62
CA PRO A 246 23.34 0.11 22.98
C PRO A 246 22.79 1.37 23.68
N LYS A 247 22.55 1.28 24.99
CA LYS A 247 22.02 2.41 25.78
C LYS A 247 22.95 3.64 25.78
N ASP A 248 24.23 3.46 25.50
CA ASP A 248 25.26 4.50 25.42
C ASP A 248 25.56 4.96 23.97
N PHE A 249 24.77 4.51 22.99
CA PHE A 249 25.01 4.78 21.58
C PHE A 249 25.07 6.27 21.25
N GLU A 250 24.12 7.08 21.75
CA GLU A 250 24.13 8.53 21.51
C GLU A 250 25.39 9.21 22.08
N SER A 251 25.85 8.76 23.25
CA SER A 251 27.04 9.32 23.91
C SER A 251 28.35 8.87 23.27
N ARG A 252 28.39 7.70 22.62
CA ARG A 252 29.62 7.09 22.06
C ARG A 252 29.57 6.92 20.55
N ARG A 253 28.70 7.67 19.87
CA ARG A 253 28.46 7.55 18.43
C ARG A 253 29.75 7.60 17.59
N ALA A 254 30.71 8.46 17.96
CA ALA A 254 32.00 8.60 17.27
C ALA A 254 32.99 7.45 17.51
N ALA A 255 32.74 6.57 18.49
CA ALA A 255 33.57 5.37 18.72
C ALA A 255 32.98 4.12 18.03
N TYR A 256 31.70 4.19 17.61
CA TYR A 256 31.00 3.10 16.91
C TYR A 256 31.01 3.25 15.38
N TYR A 257 31.44 4.40 14.86
CA TYR A 257 31.60 4.73 13.43
C TYR A 257 33.01 5.26 13.16
#